data_AF-A0A2G8CUQ3-F1
#
_entry.id   AF-A0A2G8CUQ3-F1
#
_cell.length_a   1.000
_cell.length_b   1.000
_cell.length_c   1.000
_cell.angle_alpha   90.00
_cell.angle_beta   90.00
_cell.angle_gamma   90.00
#
_symmetry.space_group_name_H-M   'P 1'
#
loop_
_entity.id
_entity.type
_entity.pdbx_description
1 polymer ?
#
loop_
_entity_poly.entity_id
_entity_poly.type
_entity_poly.pdbx_seq_one_letter_code
_entity_poly.pdbx_strand_id
1 'polypeptide(L)'
;MRRIFGKPVVWAALLIAAASVLFATGSFGLSDDWIVPFLLTLLGGWFAGNAILDGLNRVEPFRIRIMLHVGATAAIALTIWAMFLWTKPLAQTGILPDSGWGVFFALQMAGLVTVAWLALALLHTVTALVKVGSKPVERRLPEWEAAESDGAIVRFSAAPMRFGALTGVIVGTVIVASLLGAGLMLAFPAVMNVGPMVVIIAFALVIGLPLYAIISAMFRARSRRCSILFGDRRLRLEVGDDVFECGYAQLDELLWRRGSEYARIELSARGEQRSLIVGVAKQPPEVAPNLPELPRRTKRLLEAAGLEDVSSAREVRSGLTRYRRQAVPASATG
;
A
#
# COMPACT_ATOMS: atom_id res chain seq x y z
N MET A 1 -5.71 -13.70 -22.97
CA MET A 1 -6.15 -12.31 -22.70
C MET A 1 -5.90 -11.83 -21.26
N ARG A 2 -6.20 -12.59 -20.19
CA ARG A 2 -5.96 -12.20 -18.77
C ARG A 2 -4.53 -11.74 -18.41
N ARG A 3 -3.49 -12.15 -19.15
CA ARG A 3 -2.08 -11.75 -18.88
C ARG A 3 -1.71 -10.36 -19.41
N ILE A 4 -2.43 -9.81 -20.40
CA ILE A 4 -2.08 -8.53 -21.02
C ILE A 4 -2.70 -7.37 -20.23
N PHE A 5 -3.98 -7.49 -19.86
CA PHE A 5 -4.67 -6.54 -18.98
C PHE A 5 -4.19 -6.56 -17.51
N GLY A 6 -3.23 -7.42 -17.16
CA GLY A 6 -2.59 -7.40 -15.84
C GLY A 6 -1.39 -6.46 -15.75
N LYS A 7 -0.93 -5.88 -16.88
CA LYS A 7 0.27 -5.06 -16.90
C LYS A 7 -0.06 -3.58 -16.72
N PRO A 8 0.60 -2.86 -15.80
CA PRO A 8 0.33 -1.44 -15.54
C PRO A 8 0.54 -0.56 -16.78
N VAL A 9 1.51 -0.91 -17.65
CA VAL A 9 1.77 -0.16 -18.90
C VAL A 9 0.58 -0.15 -19.86
N VAL A 10 -0.21 -1.23 -19.90
CA VAL A 10 -1.38 -1.32 -20.78
C VAL A 10 -2.48 -0.40 -20.29
N TRP A 11 -2.72 -0.38 -18.97
CA TRP A 11 -3.68 0.56 -18.36
C TRP A 11 -3.24 2.01 -18.50
N ALA A 12 -1.95 2.31 -18.34
CA ALA A 12 -1.43 3.64 -18.57
C ALA A 12 -1.74 4.13 -19.99
N ALA A 13 -1.42 3.33 -21.01
CA ALA A 13 -1.69 3.67 -22.40
C ALA A 13 -3.19 3.84 -22.69
N LEU A 14 -4.03 2.93 -22.20
CA LEU A 14 -5.49 3.00 -22.41
C LEU A 14 -6.11 4.25 -21.77
N LEU A 15 -5.72 4.56 -20.53
CA LEU A 15 -6.27 5.70 -19.79
C LEU A 15 -5.81 7.03 -20.39
N ILE A 16 -4.54 7.13 -20.80
CA ILE A 16 -4.01 8.33 -21.46
C ILE A 16 -4.65 8.51 -22.83
N ALA A 17 -4.84 7.43 -23.61
CA ALA A 17 -5.52 7.50 -24.90
C ALA A 17 -6.99 7.94 -24.74
N ALA A 18 -7.71 7.35 -23.79
CA ALA A 18 -9.09 7.75 -23.48
C ALA A 18 -9.18 9.21 -23.04
N ALA A 19 -8.28 9.66 -22.16
CA ALA A 19 -8.19 11.06 -21.77
C ALA A 19 -7.89 11.98 -22.96
N SER A 20 -6.98 11.56 -23.85
CA SER A 20 -6.61 12.33 -25.05
C SER A 20 -7.81 12.55 -25.97
N VAL A 21 -8.62 11.51 -26.19
CA VAL A 21 -9.86 11.60 -26.98
C VAL A 21 -10.84 12.55 -26.30
N LEU A 22 -11.07 12.38 -25.00
CA LEU A 22 -12.01 13.23 -24.26
C LEU A 22 -11.58 14.70 -24.21
N PHE A 23 -10.29 14.98 -24.06
CA PHE A 23 -9.77 16.35 -24.19
C PHE A 23 -9.90 16.88 -25.62
N ALA A 24 -9.72 16.04 -26.65
CA ALA A 24 -9.84 16.45 -28.04
C ALA A 24 -11.30 16.73 -28.47
N THR A 25 -12.27 16.05 -27.86
CA THR A 25 -13.70 16.19 -28.19
C THR A 25 -14.47 17.13 -27.27
N GLY A 26 -13.93 17.42 -26.08
CA GLY A 26 -14.53 18.36 -25.14
C GLY A 26 -14.25 19.80 -25.55
N SER A 27 -15.24 20.68 -25.43
CA SER A 27 -15.00 22.12 -25.49
C SER A 27 -14.08 22.51 -24.34
N PHE A 28 -12.86 22.96 -24.62
CA PHE A 28 -11.95 23.53 -23.61
C PHE A 28 -12.56 24.81 -23.04
N GLY A 29 -13.37 24.63 -22.00
CA GLY A 29 -14.04 25.65 -21.22
C GLY A 29 -14.39 25.04 -19.87
N LEU A 30 -14.60 25.87 -18.86
CA LEU A 30 -14.90 25.46 -17.48
C LEU A 30 -16.30 24.79 -17.34
N SER A 31 -16.71 23.90 -18.24
CA SER A 31 -17.87 23.02 -18.06
C SER A 31 -17.47 21.81 -17.19
N ASP A 32 -18.42 21.14 -16.55
CA ASP A 32 -18.18 20.01 -15.64
C ASP A 32 -17.47 18.80 -16.31
N ASP A 33 -17.24 18.83 -17.62
CA ASP A 33 -16.75 17.72 -18.44
C ASP A 33 -15.23 17.50 -18.36
N TRP A 34 -14.44 18.45 -17.81
CA TRP A 34 -12.97 18.32 -17.73
C TRP A 34 -12.49 17.36 -16.62
N ILE A 35 -13.35 17.08 -15.64
CA ILE A 35 -12.99 16.28 -14.46
C ILE A 35 -12.65 14.84 -14.85
N VAL A 36 -13.46 14.24 -15.72
CA VAL A 36 -13.26 12.86 -16.16
C VAL A 36 -11.92 12.67 -16.89
N PRO A 37 -11.60 13.42 -17.97
CA PRO A 37 -10.31 13.27 -18.63
C PRO A 37 -9.14 13.60 -17.71
N PHE A 38 -9.29 14.58 -16.80
CA PHE A 38 -8.28 14.86 -15.78
C PHE A 38 -8.03 13.63 -14.87
N LEU A 39 -9.07 13.03 -14.28
CA LEU A 39 -8.92 11.84 -13.44
C LEU A 39 -8.27 10.66 -14.20
N LEU A 40 -8.61 10.48 -15.47
CA LEU A 40 -8.00 9.47 -16.33
C LEU A 40 -6.49 9.72 -16.53
N THR A 41 -6.06 10.99 -16.72
CA THR A 41 -4.62 11.31 -16.79
C THR A 41 -3.90 11.07 -15.46
N LEU A 42 -4.55 11.33 -14.32
CA LEU A 42 -3.96 11.05 -13.01
C LEU A 42 -3.72 9.55 -12.83
N LEU A 43 -4.74 8.73 -13.08
CA LEU A 43 -4.63 7.28 -13.01
C LEU A 43 -3.64 6.74 -14.05
N GLY A 44 -3.68 7.25 -15.28
CA GLY A 44 -2.77 6.87 -16.35
C GLY A 44 -1.30 7.15 -16.02
N GLY A 45 -1.02 8.35 -15.49
CA GLY A 45 0.31 8.72 -15.01
C GLY A 45 0.78 7.87 -13.82
N TRP A 46 -0.11 7.56 -12.88
CA TRP A 46 0.21 6.66 -11.77
C TRP A 46 0.55 5.24 -12.26
N PHE A 47 -0.21 4.68 -13.20
CA PHE A 47 0.10 3.38 -13.81
C PHE A 47 1.42 3.42 -14.60
N ALA A 48 1.70 4.51 -15.32
CA ALA A 48 2.97 4.69 -16.03
C ALA A 48 4.16 4.70 -15.05
N GLY A 49 4.05 5.46 -13.96
CA GLY A 49 5.03 5.48 -12.88
C GLY A 49 5.28 4.10 -12.28
N ASN A 50 4.23 3.34 -11.97
CA ASN A 50 4.38 1.96 -11.47
C ASN A 50 5.03 1.02 -12.49
N ALA A 51 4.70 1.14 -13.78
CA ALA A 51 5.33 0.33 -14.82
C ALA A 51 6.84 0.60 -14.93
N ILE A 52 7.26 1.86 -14.80
CA ILE A 52 8.67 2.24 -14.78
C ILE A 52 9.35 1.68 -13.52
N LEU A 53 8.76 1.85 -12.34
CA LEU A 53 9.30 1.33 -11.08
C LEU A 53 9.42 -0.20 -11.11
N ASP A 54 8.43 -0.91 -11.65
CA ASP A 54 8.49 -2.36 -11.84
C ASP A 54 9.65 -2.77 -12.76
N GLY A 55 9.94 -1.97 -13.78
CA GLY A 55 11.11 -2.16 -14.65
C GLY A 55 12.42 -1.92 -13.91
N LEU A 56 12.52 -0.81 -13.17
CA LEU A 56 13.69 -0.46 -12.37
C LEU A 56 13.98 -1.50 -11.28
N ASN A 57 12.95 -2.03 -10.63
CA ASN A 57 13.08 -3.03 -9.56
C ASN A 57 13.62 -4.39 -10.05
N ARG A 58 13.59 -4.66 -11.36
CA ARG A 58 14.22 -5.86 -11.94
C ARG A 58 15.73 -5.73 -12.12
N VAL A 59 16.27 -4.51 -12.02
CA VAL A 59 17.70 -4.26 -12.09
C VAL A 59 18.31 -4.60 -10.73
N GLU A 60 19.02 -5.73 -10.67
CA GLU A 60 19.64 -6.22 -9.42
C GLU A 60 20.73 -5.28 -8.88
N PRO A 61 21.64 -4.71 -9.71
CA PRO A 61 22.68 -3.86 -9.18
C PRO A 61 22.11 -2.54 -8.66
N PHE A 62 22.17 -2.35 -7.34
CA PHE A 62 21.58 -1.20 -6.63
C PHE A 62 22.01 0.17 -7.21
N ARG A 63 23.31 0.33 -7.50
CA ARG A 63 23.85 1.58 -8.05
C ARG A 63 23.27 1.89 -9.42
N ILE A 64 23.21 0.89 -10.31
CA ILE A 64 22.64 1.04 -11.65
C ILE A 64 21.16 1.36 -11.55
N ARG A 65 20.42 0.68 -10.67
CA ARG A 65 19.01 0.96 -10.43
C ARG A 65 18.77 2.42 -10.00
N ILE A 66 19.56 2.95 -9.06
CA ILE A 66 19.45 4.36 -8.65
C ILE A 66 19.76 5.30 -9.81
N MET A 67 20.85 5.07 -10.55
CA MET A 67 21.21 5.92 -11.70
C MET A 67 20.09 5.95 -12.74
N LEU A 68 19.50 4.79 -13.06
CA LEU A 68 18.37 4.69 -13.98
C LEU A 68 17.11 5.38 -13.43
N HIS A 69 16.85 5.29 -12.12
CA HIS A 69 15.70 5.94 -11.49
C HIS A 69 15.84 7.47 -11.55
N VAL A 70 17.00 8.01 -11.16
CA VAL A 70 17.30 9.44 -11.25
C VAL A 70 17.23 9.91 -12.71
N GLY A 71 17.86 9.17 -13.62
CA GLY A 71 17.86 9.48 -15.06
C GLY A 71 16.46 9.49 -15.65
N ALA A 72 15.64 8.47 -15.39
CA ALA A 72 14.25 8.41 -15.86
C ALA A 72 13.40 9.55 -15.30
N THR A 73 13.54 9.86 -14.00
CA THR A 73 12.81 10.96 -13.36
C THR A 73 13.19 12.30 -13.98
N ALA A 74 14.49 12.57 -14.15
CA ALA A 74 15.00 13.79 -14.75
C ALA A 74 14.60 13.93 -16.22
N ALA A 75 14.70 12.86 -17.02
CA ALA A 75 14.34 12.86 -18.43
C ALA A 75 12.85 13.18 -18.64
N ILE A 76 11.96 12.55 -17.87
CA ILE A 76 10.52 12.82 -17.94
C ILE A 76 10.24 14.24 -17.44
N ALA A 77 10.84 14.67 -16.31
CA ALA A 77 10.67 16.02 -15.79
C ALA A 77 11.11 17.09 -16.80
N LEU A 78 12.26 16.93 -17.46
CA LEU A 78 12.72 17.82 -18.51
C LEU A 78 11.77 17.83 -19.71
N THR A 79 11.27 16.66 -20.11
CA THR A 79 10.30 16.56 -21.22
C THR A 79 9.03 17.34 -20.90
N ILE A 80 8.48 17.16 -19.71
CA ILE A 80 7.28 17.88 -19.26
C ILE A 80 7.54 19.37 -19.13
N TRP A 81 8.68 19.76 -18.55
CA TRP A 81 9.08 21.17 -18.46
C TRP A 81 9.21 21.81 -19.84
N ALA A 82 9.83 21.12 -20.80
CA ALA A 82 9.90 21.57 -22.19
C ALA A 82 8.50 21.70 -22.80
N MET A 83 7.60 20.72 -22.61
CA MET A 83 6.21 20.83 -23.07
C MET A 83 5.52 22.09 -22.53
N PHE A 84 5.67 22.41 -21.23
CA PHE A 84 5.13 23.66 -20.66
C PHE A 84 5.72 24.92 -21.30
N LEU A 85 7.05 24.97 -21.48
CA LEU A 85 7.73 26.11 -22.11
C LEU A 85 7.27 26.33 -23.55
N TRP A 86 7.13 25.23 -24.29
CA TRP A 86 6.80 25.24 -25.72
C TRP A 86 5.29 25.29 -25.98
N THR A 87 4.43 25.24 -24.95
CA THR A 87 2.97 25.24 -25.13
C THR A 87 2.51 26.47 -25.93
N LYS A 88 2.89 27.69 -25.50
CA LYS A 88 2.49 28.93 -26.20
C LYS A 88 3.13 29.08 -27.58
N PRO A 89 4.46 28.89 -27.76
CA PRO A 89 5.08 28.93 -29.08
C PRO A 89 4.43 27.93 -30.05
N LEU A 90 4.19 26.69 -29.62
CA LEU A 90 3.60 25.65 -30.46
C LEU A 90 2.16 25.99 -30.87
N ALA A 91 1.36 26.57 -29.96
CA ALA A 91 0.03 27.08 -30.29
C ALA A 91 0.06 28.17 -31.37
N GLN A 92 1.04 29.06 -31.31
CA GLN A 92 1.19 30.14 -32.30
C GLN A 92 1.61 29.63 -33.68
N THR A 93 2.35 28.51 -33.75
CA THR A 93 2.77 27.94 -35.04
C THR A 93 1.62 27.30 -35.82
N GLY A 94 0.48 26.98 -35.18
CA GLY A 94 -0.65 26.31 -35.83
C GLY A 94 -0.34 24.90 -36.37
N ILE A 95 0.79 24.30 -35.96
CA ILE A 95 1.25 22.99 -36.48
C ILE A 95 0.34 21.85 -36.00
N LEU A 96 -0.21 21.95 -34.78
CA LEU A 96 -1.10 20.93 -34.24
C LEU A 96 -2.56 21.22 -34.61
N PRO A 97 -3.31 20.24 -35.15
CA PRO A 97 -4.75 20.34 -35.24
C PRO A 97 -5.38 20.37 -33.84
N ASP A 98 -6.61 20.86 -33.71
CA ASP A 98 -7.31 21.01 -32.43
C ASP A 98 -7.34 19.70 -31.61
N SER A 99 -7.48 18.56 -32.28
CA SER A 99 -7.45 17.24 -31.64
C SER A 99 -6.07 16.83 -31.10
N GLY A 100 -4.99 17.35 -31.70
CA GLY A 100 -3.62 17.13 -31.24
C GLY A 100 -3.35 17.72 -29.86
N TRP A 101 -4.04 18.83 -29.52
CA TRP A 101 -3.93 19.46 -28.21
C TRP A 101 -4.45 18.56 -27.10
N GLY A 102 -5.48 17.74 -27.36
CA GLY A 102 -5.98 16.78 -26.38
C GLY A 102 -4.92 15.75 -25.97
N VAL A 103 -4.17 15.21 -26.94
CA VAL A 103 -3.04 14.31 -26.68
C VAL A 103 -1.93 15.03 -25.92
N PHE A 104 -1.59 16.24 -26.36
CA PHE A 104 -0.53 17.05 -25.75
C PHE A 104 -0.80 17.28 -24.26
N PHE A 105 -2.01 17.75 -23.91
CA PHE A 105 -2.41 17.99 -22.53
C PHE A 105 -2.52 16.69 -21.72
N ALA A 106 -3.05 15.61 -22.31
CA ALA A 106 -3.13 14.32 -21.62
C ALA A 106 -1.74 13.80 -21.20
N LEU A 107 -0.76 13.89 -22.10
CA LEU A 107 0.63 13.50 -21.83
C LEU A 107 1.28 14.42 -20.78
N GLN A 108 1.03 15.72 -20.86
CA GLN A 108 1.56 16.70 -19.91
C GLN A 108 1.10 16.42 -18.47
N MET A 109 -0.20 16.19 -18.28
CA MET A 109 -0.79 15.93 -16.96
C MET A 109 -0.39 14.55 -16.43
N ALA A 110 -0.44 13.51 -17.27
CA ALA A 110 -0.01 12.17 -16.89
C ALA A 110 1.49 12.13 -16.56
N GLY A 111 2.31 12.86 -17.32
CA GLY A 111 3.74 12.97 -17.08
C GLY A 111 4.08 13.67 -15.76
N LEU A 112 3.34 14.72 -15.39
CA LEU A 112 3.49 15.39 -14.09
C LEU A 112 3.25 14.42 -12.92
N VAL A 113 2.19 13.62 -12.99
CA VAL A 113 1.92 12.58 -11.98
C VAL A 113 2.98 11.49 -11.98
N THR A 114 3.44 11.08 -13.16
CA THR A 114 4.51 10.08 -13.30
C THR A 114 5.80 10.56 -12.60
N VAL A 115 6.21 11.80 -12.86
CA VAL A 115 7.40 12.41 -12.21
C VAL A 115 7.22 12.50 -10.71
N ALA A 116 6.06 12.97 -10.24
CA ALA A 116 5.78 13.06 -8.81
C ALA A 116 5.88 11.68 -8.12
N TRP A 117 5.33 10.64 -8.75
CA TRP A 117 5.39 9.27 -8.23
C TRP A 117 6.82 8.72 -8.20
N LEU A 118 7.58 8.92 -9.28
CA LEU A 118 8.99 8.51 -9.35
C LEU A 118 9.85 9.25 -8.32
N ALA A 119 9.64 10.56 -8.15
CA ALA A 119 10.33 11.36 -7.15
C ALA A 119 10.01 10.91 -5.72
N LEU A 120 8.74 10.57 -5.43
CA LEU A 120 8.34 10.02 -4.13
C LEU A 120 9.01 8.67 -3.84
N ALA A 121 9.07 7.78 -4.83
CA ALA A 121 9.76 6.50 -4.71
C ALA A 121 11.28 6.68 -4.52
N LEU A 122 11.87 7.67 -5.20
CA LEU A 122 13.28 8.02 -5.03
C LEU A 122 13.54 8.58 -3.64
N LEU A 123 12.68 9.48 -3.14
CA LEU A 123 12.74 10.02 -1.79
C LEU A 123 12.65 8.91 -0.74
N HIS A 124 11.75 7.93 -0.93
CA HIS A 124 11.69 6.75 -0.07
C HIS A 124 13.01 5.96 -0.07
N THR A 125 13.64 5.80 -1.24
CA THR A 125 14.93 5.11 -1.36
C THR A 125 16.06 5.89 -0.68
N VAL A 126 16.13 7.21 -0.87
CA VAL A 126 17.13 8.09 -0.25
C VAL A 126 16.94 8.15 1.26
N THR A 127 15.71 8.28 1.76
CA THR A 127 15.43 8.28 3.20
C THR A 127 15.76 6.95 3.85
N ALA A 128 15.59 5.83 3.13
CA ALA A 128 16.08 4.52 3.58
C ALA A 128 17.61 4.47 3.66
N LEU A 129 18.33 5.07 2.70
CA LEU A 129 19.80 5.17 2.72
C LEU A 129 20.34 6.08 3.82
N VAL A 130 19.71 7.23 4.06
CA VAL A 130 20.13 8.16 5.13
C VAL A 130 19.99 7.51 6.51
N LYS A 131 18.96 6.66 6.71
CA LYS A 131 18.81 5.86 7.93
C LYS A 131 19.94 4.84 8.14
N VAL A 132 20.70 4.46 7.11
CA VAL A 132 21.88 3.58 7.23
C VAL A 132 23.05 4.28 7.94
N GLY A 133 23.11 5.62 7.92
CA GLY A 133 24.12 6.41 8.64
C GLY A 133 23.82 6.58 10.14
N SER A 134 22.58 6.35 10.55
CA SER A 134 22.22 6.13 11.96
C SER A 134 22.55 4.67 12.25
N LYS A 135 23.24 4.32 13.35
CA LYS A 135 23.46 2.90 13.70
C LYS A 135 22.13 2.15 13.54
N PRO A 136 22.01 1.21 12.58
CA PRO A 136 20.79 0.46 12.45
C PRO A 136 20.62 -0.30 13.76
N VAL A 137 19.61 0.07 14.55
CA VAL A 137 19.14 -0.83 15.59
C VAL A 137 18.56 -1.99 14.80
N GLU A 138 19.36 -3.03 14.63
CA GLU A 138 18.95 -4.25 13.94
C GLU A 138 17.80 -4.83 14.73
N ARG A 139 16.59 -4.51 14.30
CA ARG A 139 15.38 -4.90 15.00
C ARG A 139 15.22 -6.39 14.81
N ARG A 140 15.28 -7.13 15.90
CA ARG A 140 15.13 -8.58 15.90
C ARG A 140 13.68 -8.93 15.58
N LEU A 141 13.50 -9.99 14.80
CA LEU A 141 12.18 -10.58 14.66
C LEU A 141 11.75 -11.15 16.01
N PRO A 142 10.46 -11.13 16.35
CA PRO A 142 9.96 -11.92 17.46
C PRO A 142 10.34 -13.39 17.24
N GLU A 143 10.95 -14.00 18.26
CA GLU A 143 11.39 -15.40 18.19
C GLU A 143 10.36 -16.33 18.82
N TRP A 144 10.32 -17.57 18.35
CA TRP A 144 9.57 -18.62 19.01
C TRP A 144 10.33 -19.10 20.23
N GLU A 145 9.72 -18.95 21.39
CA GLU A 145 10.21 -19.49 22.65
C GLU A 145 9.51 -20.83 22.93
N ALA A 146 10.22 -21.74 23.58
CA ALA A 146 9.61 -22.95 24.11
C ALA A 146 8.69 -22.59 25.28
N ALA A 147 7.44 -23.05 25.23
CA ALA A 147 6.51 -22.93 26.35
C ALA A 147 6.66 -24.10 27.32
N GLU A 148 6.39 -23.88 28.60
CA GLU A 148 6.53 -24.90 29.68
C GLU A 148 5.74 -26.20 29.41
N SER A 149 4.69 -26.15 28.59
CA SER A 149 3.80 -27.27 28.25
C SER A 149 4.10 -27.92 26.89
N ASP A 150 5.37 -28.01 26.49
CA ASP A 150 5.82 -28.56 25.20
C ASP A 150 5.21 -27.85 23.97
N GLY A 151 4.88 -26.56 24.13
CA GLY A 151 4.35 -25.69 23.09
C GLY A 151 5.38 -24.72 22.52
N ALA A 152 4.97 -23.94 21.52
CA ALA A 152 5.73 -22.79 21.02
C ALA A 152 4.94 -21.51 21.26
N ILE A 153 5.58 -20.51 21.86
CA ILE A 153 4.98 -19.19 22.12
C ILE A 153 5.77 -18.10 21.40
N VAL A 154 5.07 -17.12 20.84
CA VAL A 154 5.68 -15.88 20.33
C VAL A 154 4.96 -14.68 20.93
N ARG A 155 5.75 -13.69 21.37
CA ARG A 155 5.27 -12.44 21.97
C ARG A 155 5.54 -11.27 21.02
N PHE A 156 4.55 -10.44 20.77
CA PHE A 156 4.63 -9.32 19.83
C PHE A 156 3.66 -8.20 20.22
N SER A 157 3.82 -6.99 19.65
CA SER A 157 2.79 -5.95 19.77
C SER A 157 1.87 -5.98 18.54
N ALA A 158 0.56 -5.90 18.77
CA ALA A 158 -0.41 -5.79 17.69
C ALA A 158 -1.56 -4.84 18.07
N ALA A 159 -2.24 -4.30 17.07
CA ALA A 159 -3.48 -3.58 17.26
C ALA A 159 -4.65 -4.54 17.01
N PRO A 160 -5.53 -4.79 18.01
CA PRO A 160 -6.69 -5.64 17.83
C PRO A 160 -7.73 -4.90 17.00
N MET A 161 -7.76 -5.21 15.71
CA MET A 161 -8.73 -4.64 14.77
C MET A 161 -8.91 -5.57 13.58
N ARG A 162 -10.12 -5.58 13.03
CA ARG A 162 -10.44 -6.25 11.78
C ARG A 162 -9.70 -5.59 10.61
N PHE A 163 -9.27 -6.38 9.64
CA PHE A 163 -8.64 -5.86 8.42
C PHE A 163 -9.57 -4.90 7.65
N GLY A 164 -10.89 -5.13 7.70
CA GLY A 164 -11.89 -4.19 7.16
C GLY A 164 -11.85 -2.82 7.84
N ALA A 165 -11.60 -2.76 9.15
CA ALA A 165 -11.48 -1.49 9.87
C ALA A 165 -10.19 -0.74 9.47
N LEU A 166 -9.07 -1.46 9.29
CA LEU A 166 -7.84 -0.87 8.73
C LEU A 166 -8.07 -0.31 7.33
N THR A 167 -8.77 -1.06 6.48
CA THR A 167 -9.14 -0.62 5.13
C THR A 167 -10.00 0.64 5.19
N GLY A 168 -10.99 0.69 6.09
CA GLY A 168 -11.83 1.87 6.32
C GLY A 168 -11.03 3.10 6.76
N VAL A 169 -10.02 2.93 7.64
CA VAL A 169 -9.12 4.02 8.04
C VAL A 169 -8.33 4.54 6.85
N ILE A 170 -7.76 3.65 6.02
CA ILE A 170 -6.99 4.04 4.83
C ILE A 170 -7.88 4.79 3.84
N VAL A 171 -9.05 4.24 3.51
CA VAL A 171 -10.00 4.85 2.58
C VAL A 171 -10.50 6.19 3.12
N GLY A 172 -10.88 6.26 4.40
CA GLY A 172 -11.33 7.50 5.04
C GLY A 172 -10.25 8.58 5.05
N THR A 173 -8.99 8.20 5.30
CA THR A 173 -7.83 9.10 5.23
C THR A 173 -7.68 9.69 3.83
N VAL A 174 -7.75 8.86 2.79
CA VAL A 174 -7.66 9.29 1.39
C VAL A 174 -8.79 10.24 1.04
N ILE A 175 -10.02 9.93 1.45
CA ILE A 175 -11.19 10.80 1.21
C ILE A 175 -10.99 12.15 1.89
N VAL A 176 -10.65 12.17 3.18
CA VAL A 176 -10.44 13.41 3.95
C VAL A 176 -9.31 14.25 3.35
N ALA A 177 -8.16 13.63 3.05
CA ALA A 177 -7.05 14.33 2.39
C ALA A 177 -7.45 14.91 1.03
N SER A 178 -8.25 14.17 0.24
CA SER A 178 -8.72 14.63 -1.06
C SER A 178 -9.71 15.79 -0.93
N LEU A 179 -10.65 15.72 0.02
CA LEU A 179 -11.61 16.79 0.28
C LEU A 179 -10.91 18.07 0.79
N LEU A 180 -9.95 17.92 1.70
CA LEU A 180 -9.16 19.05 2.18
C LEU A 180 -8.30 19.66 1.06
N GLY A 181 -7.70 18.82 0.21
CA GLY A 181 -6.98 19.28 -0.98
C GLY A 181 -7.87 20.00 -1.97
N ALA A 182 -9.07 19.47 -2.24
CA ALA A 182 -10.04 20.11 -3.12
C ALA A 182 -10.53 21.46 -2.55
N GLY A 183 -10.88 21.51 -1.26
CA GLY A 183 -11.28 22.75 -0.60
C GLY A 183 -10.17 23.80 -0.63
N LEU A 184 -8.92 23.39 -0.46
CA LEU A 184 -7.78 24.29 -0.58
C LEU A 184 -7.54 24.75 -2.03
N MET A 185 -7.75 23.88 -3.02
CA MET A 185 -7.71 24.27 -4.44
C MET A 185 -8.82 25.27 -4.79
N LEU A 186 -9.99 25.18 -4.18
CA LEU A 186 -11.03 26.21 -4.31
C LEU A 186 -10.63 27.54 -3.65
N ALA A 187 -9.87 27.47 -2.55
CA ALA A 187 -9.30 28.65 -1.90
C ALA A 187 -8.02 29.18 -2.58
N PHE A 188 -7.50 28.47 -3.59
CA PHE A 188 -6.24 28.77 -4.28
C PHE A 188 -6.16 30.20 -4.84
N PRO A 189 -7.23 30.80 -5.41
CA PRO A 189 -7.19 32.19 -5.88
C PRO A 189 -6.79 33.21 -4.79
N ALA A 190 -7.14 32.93 -3.52
CA ALA A 190 -6.79 33.80 -2.40
C ALA A 190 -5.31 33.69 -1.97
N VAL A 191 -4.61 32.61 -2.38
CA VAL A 191 -3.22 32.30 -1.99
C VAL A 191 -2.24 32.53 -3.13
N MET A 192 -2.72 32.96 -4.31
CA MET A 192 -1.94 33.18 -5.55
C MET A 192 -0.70 34.08 -5.41
N ASN A 193 -0.66 34.94 -4.39
CA ASN A 193 0.48 35.82 -4.14
C ASN A 193 1.67 35.11 -3.47
N VAL A 194 1.43 33.91 -2.94
CA VAL A 194 2.43 33.10 -2.24
C VAL A 194 2.77 31.95 -3.18
N GLY A 195 3.89 32.05 -3.89
CA GLY A 195 4.22 31.17 -5.01
C GLY A 195 3.96 29.66 -4.77
N PRO A 196 3.74 28.87 -5.84
CA PRO A 196 3.16 27.51 -5.76
C PRO A 196 3.91 26.54 -4.84
N MET A 197 5.22 26.72 -4.66
CA MET A 197 6.03 25.91 -3.75
C MET A 197 5.60 26.07 -2.28
N VAL A 198 5.23 27.29 -1.86
CA VAL A 198 4.77 27.54 -0.49
C VAL A 198 3.42 26.89 -0.25
N VAL A 199 2.53 26.90 -1.25
CA VAL A 199 1.24 26.20 -1.17
C VAL A 199 1.42 24.70 -0.99
N ILE A 200 2.36 24.07 -1.72
CA ILE A 200 2.66 22.64 -1.57
C ILE A 200 3.23 22.32 -0.19
N ILE A 201 4.16 23.14 0.32
CA ILE A 201 4.74 22.94 1.65
C ILE A 201 3.67 23.13 2.73
N ALA A 202 2.85 24.17 2.62
CA ALA A 202 1.73 24.41 3.52
C ALA A 202 0.73 23.25 3.48
N PHE A 203 0.45 22.68 2.30
CA PHE A 203 -0.40 21.49 2.16
C PHE A 203 0.17 20.30 2.93
N ALA A 204 1.46 20.01 2.76
CA ALA A 204 2.12 18.91 3.47
C ALA A 204 2.11 19.14 5.00
N LEU A 205 2.29 20.39 5.45
CA LEU A 205 2.37 20.73 6.87
C LEU A 205 0.99 20.81 7.56
N VAL A 206 -0.02 21.36 6.90
CA VAL A 206 -1.34 21.63 7.50
C VAL A 206 -2.27 20.43 7.36
N ILE A 207 -2.15 19.65 6.28
CA ILE A 207 -3.01 18.49 6.05
C ILE A 207 -2.24 17.20 6.28
N GLY A 208 -1.09 17.05 5.63
CA GLY A 208 -0.30 15.82 5.71
C GLY A 208 0.15 15.49 7.13
N LEU A 209 0.78 16.44 7.82
CA LEU A 209 1.34 16.22 9.15
C LEU A 209 0.26 15.94 10.22
N PRO A 210 -0.84 16.70 10.34
CA PRO A 210 -1.88 16.40 11.34
C PRO A 210 -2.57 15.08 11.04
N LEU A 211 -2.86 14.77 9.78
CA LEU A 211 -3.47 13.51 9.40
C LEU A 211 -2.56 12.33 9.77
N TYR A 212 -1.27 12.43 9.46
CA TYR A 212 -0.27 11.44 9.89
C TYR A 212 -0.21 11.32 11.41
N ALA A 213 -0.19 12.43 12.15
CA ALA A 213 -0.14 12.45 13.60
C ALA A 213 -1.37 11.78 14.23
N ILE A 214 -2.58 12.09 13.74
CA ILE A 214 -3.84 11.50 14.20
C ILE A 214 -3.83 9.99 13.97
N ILE A 215 -3.48 9.54 12.77
CA ILE A 215 -3.44 8.11 12.42
C ILE A 215 -2.41 7.37 13.25
N SER A 216 -1.20 7.94 13.38
CA SER A 216 -0.12 7.40 14.21
C SER A 216 -0.54 7.31 15.68
N ALA A 217 -1.16 8.36 16.23
CA ALA A 217 -1.67 8.38 17.59
C ALA A 217 -2.76 7.32 17.80
N MET A 218 -3.69 7.19 16.86
CA MET A 218 -4.76 6.19 16.91
C MET A 218 -4.19 4.76 16.94
N PHE A 219 -3.24 4.43 16.05
CA PHE A 219 -2.62 3.10 16.06
C PHE A 219 -1.77 2.86 17.32
N ARG A 220 -1.05 3.87 17.79
CA ARG A 220 -0.29 3.80 19.06
C ARG A 220 -1.20 3.55 20.25
N ALA A 221 -2.35 4.23 20.32
CA ALA A 221 -3.32 4.06 21.40
C ALA A 221 -3.98 2.68 21.40
N ARG A 222 -4.13 2.05 20.22
CA ARG A 222 -4.68 0.70 20.07
C ARG A 222 -3.65 -0.41 20.19
N SER A 223 -2.36 -0.10 20.27
CA SER A 223 -1.31 -1.12 20.32
C SER A 223 -1.31 -1.83 21.67
N ARG A 224 -1.46 -3.16 21.66
CA ARG A 224 -1.44 -4.02 22.85
C ARG A 224 -0.32 -5.06 22.72
N ARG A 225 0.26 -5.44 23.85
CA ARG A 225 1.13 -6.62 23.91
C ARG A 225 0.26 -7.86 23.73
N CYS A 226 0.68 -8.73 22.82
CA CYS A 226 -0.03 -9.94 22.49
C CYS A 226 0.94 -11.12 22.59
N SER A 227 0.40 -12.29 22.91
CA SER A 227 1.12 -13.55 22.85
C SER A 227 0.26 -14.58 22.13
N ILE A 228 0.86 -15.43 21.33
CA ILE A 228 0.18 -16.61 20.77
C ILE A 228 0.98 -17.84 21.12
N LEU A 229 0.32 -18.77 21.81
CA LEU A 229 0.85 -20.04 22.23
C LEU A 229 0.16 -21.15 21.44
N PHE A 230 0.97 -21.94 20.76
CA PHE A 230 0.59 -23.18 20.11
C PHE A 230 1.03 -24.34 21.01
N GLY A 231 0.11 -24.85 21.82
CA GLY A 231 0.31 -26.08 22.59
C GLY A 231 -0.02 -27.32 21.77
N ASP A 232 0.00 -28.49 22.42
CA ASP A 232 -0.25 -29.77 21.74
C ASP A 232 -1.67 -29.93 21.18
N ARG A 233 -2.67 -29.42 21.91
CA ARG A 233 -4.09 -29.60 21.55
C ARG A 233 -4.86 -28.30 21.42
N ARG A 234 -4.28 -27.20 21.92
CA ARG A 234 -4.96 -25.92 22.07
C ARG A 234 -4.07 -24.77 21.61
N LEU A 235 -4.74 -23.78 21.04
CA LEU A 235 -4.19 -22.47 20.73
C LEU A 235 -4.69 -21.50 21.79
N ARG A 236 -3.78 -20.72 22.36
CA ARG A 236 -4.08 -19.63 23.29
C ARG A 236 -3.54 -18.33 22.72
N LEU A 237 -4.41 -17.34 22.55
CA LEU A 237 -4.09 -16.00 22.13
C LEU A 237 -4.39 -15.04 23.28
N GLU A 238 -3.39 -14.30 23.72
CA GLU A 238 -3.53 -13.26 24.74
C GLU A 238 -3.39 -11.89 24.09
N VAL A 239 -4.28 -10.95 24.42
CA VAL A 239 -4.33 -9.59 23.88
C VAL A 239 -4.54 -8.61 25.03
N GLY A 240 -3.44 -8.10 25.60
CA GLY A 240 -3.52 -7.38 26.87
C GLY A 240 -4.05 -8.30 27.97
N ASP A 241 -5.21 -7.98 28.53
CA ASP A 241 -5.86 -8.75 29.59
C ASP A 241 -6.90 -9.76 29.05
N ASP A 242 -7.20 -9.74 27.74
CA ASP A 242 -8.13 -10.67 27.11
C ASP A 242 -7.41 -11.97 26.72
N VAL A 243 -7.97 -13.12 27.11
CA VAL A 243 -7.41 -14.45 26.81
C VAL A 243 -8.42 -15.25 26.01
N PHE A 244 -8.04 -15.59 24.78
CA PHE A 244 -8.80 -16.43 23.89
C PHE A 244 -8.14 -17.81 23.79
N GLU A 245 -8.87 -18.87 24.13
CA GLU A 245 -8.38 -20.24 24.06
C GLU A 245 -9.33 -21.13 23.25
N CYS A 246 -8.79 -21.87 22.28
CA CYS A 246 -9.57 -22.81 21.49
C CYS A 246 -8.77 -24.09 21.21
N GLY A 247 -9.47 -25.22 21.09
CA GLY A 247 -8.85 -26.45 20.59
C GLY A 247 -8.66 -26.37 19.07
N TYR A 248 -7.64 -27.04 18.52
CA TYR A 248 -7.42 -27.04 17.07
C TYR A 248 -8.62 -27.58 16.28
N ALA A 249 -9.38 -28.51 16.85
CA ALA A 249 -10.60 -29.06 16.25
C ALA A 249 -11.73 -28.02 16.07
N GLN A 250 -11.70 -26.93 16.85
CA GLN A 250 -12.71 -25.86 16.81
C GLN A 250 -12.24 -24.67 15.97
N LEU A 251 -10.99 -24.70 15.50
CA LEU A 251 -10.42 -23.69 14.63
C LEU A 251 -10.93 -23.91 13.21
N ASP A 252 -11.56 -22.89 12.67
CA ASP A 252 -12.15 -22.88 11.33
C ASP A 252 -11.16 -22.29 10.31
N GLU A 253 -10.50 -21.18 10.67
CA GLU A 253 -9.52 -20.50 9.83
C GLU A 253 -8.39 -19.88 10.67
N LEU A 254 -7.16 -20.01 10.17
CA LEU A 254 -5.98 -19.29 10.64
C LEU A 254 -5.28 -18.64 9.45
N LEU A 255 -5.13 -17.32 9.49
CA LEU A 255 -4.34 -16.56 8.53
C LEU A 255 -3.11 -15.99 9.24
N TRP A 256 -1.92 -16.26 8.71
CA TRP A 256 -0.64 -15.81 9.22
C TRP A 256 0.15 -15.06 8.16
N ARG A 257 0.30 -13.75 8.32
CA ARG A 257 1.06 -12.89 7.39
C ARG A 257 2.32 -12.33 8.04
N ARG A 258 3.48 -12.77 7.58
CA ARG A 258 4.80 -12.52 8.19
C ARG A 258 5.33 -11.10 8.05
N GLY A 259 5.15 -10.49 6.89
CA GLY A 259 5.81 -9.22 6.56
C GLY A 259 4.88 -8.19 5.93
N SER A 260 5.47 -7.01 5.70
CA SER A 260 4.86 -5.77 5.23
C SER A 260 4.14 -4.95 6.31
N GLU A 261 3.71 -3.75 5.96
CA GLU A 261 2.82 -2.88 6.77
C GLU A 261 1.47 -3.56 7.12
N TYR A 262 1.20 -4.73 6.55
CA TYR A 262 0.00 -5.53 6.73
C TYR A 262 0.27 -6.87 7.44
N ALA A 263 1.44 -7.06 8.05
CA ALA A 263 1.70 -8.23 8.88
C ALA A 263 0.57 -8.39 9.90
N ARG A 264 -0.06 -9.56 9.94
CA ARG A 264 -1.31 -9.77 10.67
C ARG A 264 -1.61 -11.24 10.95
N ILE A 265 -2.47 -11.45 11.94
CA ILE A 265 -3.03 -12.74 12.31
C ILE A 265 -4.54 -12.61 12.29
N GLU A 266 -5.23 -13.51 11.59
CA GLU A 266 -6.68 -13.66 11.70
C GLU A 266 -7.00 -15.09 12.14
N LEU A 267 -7.87 -15.20 13.13
CA LEU A 267 -8.30 -16.46 13.74
C LEU A 267 -9.82 -16.49 13.70
N SER A 268 -10.39 -17.60 13.23
CA SER A 268 -11.83 -17.87 13.33
C SER A 268 -12.01 -19.20 14.04
N ALA A 269 -12.73 -19.20 15.16
CA ALA A 269 -13.09 -20.41 15.88
C ALA A 269 -14.43 -20.22 16.60
N ARG A 270 -15.27 -21.26 16.62
CA ARG A 270 -16.57 -21.24 17.33
C ARG A 270 -17.47 -20.06 16.95
N GLY A 271 -17.42 -19.60 15.69
CA GLY A 271 -18.16 -18.43 15.21
C GLY A 271 -17.60 -17.06 15.67
N GLU A 272 -16.54 -17.03 16.47
CA GLU A 272 -15.81 -15.81 16.81
C GLU A 272 -14.65 -15.58 15.84
N GLN A 273 -14.46 -14.32 15.44
CA GLN A 273 -13.33 -13.90 14.62
C GLN A 273 -12.46 -12.89 15.36
N ARG A 274 -11.18 -13.20 15.52
CA ARG A 274 -10.15 -12.34 16.11
C ARG A 274 -9.15 -11.93 15.03
N SER A 275 -8.81 -10.64 14.98
CA SER A 275 -7.88 -10.08 13.98
C SER A 275 -6.92 -9.13 14.66
N LEU A 276 -5.63 -9.36 14.41
CA LEU A 276 -4.52 -8.63 15.01
C LEU A 276 -3.62 -8.09 13.90
N ILE A 277 -3.43 -6.77 13.85
CA ILE A 277 -2.53 -6.14 12.88
C ILE A 277 -1.22 -5.78 13.59
N VAL A 278 -0.13 -6.42 13.18
CA VAL A 278 1.21 -6.25 13.74
C VAL A 278 1.95 -5.10 13.06
N GLY A 279 1.80 -4.99 11.72
CA GLY A 279 2.56 -4.06 10.89
C GLY A 279 2.36 -2.57 11.22
N VAL A 280 1.20 -2.22 11.79
CA VAL A 280 0.85 -0.83 12.16
C VAL A 280 0.97 -0.54 13.65
N ALA A 281 1.24 -1.57 14.46
CA ALA A 281 1.30 -1.42 15.91
C ALA A 281 2.63 -0.78 16.36
N LYS A 282 2.59 -0.07 17.48
CA LYS A 282 3.77 0.45 18.16
C LYS A 282 4.59 -0.73 18.69
N GLN A 283 5.71 -1.01 18.02
CA GLN A 283 6.66 -2.02 18.46
C GLN A 283 7.63 -1.44 19.52
N PRO A 284 8.16 -2.30 20.41
CA PRO A 284 9.36 -1.98 21.18
C PRO A 284 10.52 -1.54 20.27
N PRO A 285 11.46 -0.70 20.73
CA PRO A 285 12.53 -0.13 19.89
C PRO A 285 13.38 -1.17 19.13
N GLU A 286 13.53 -2.36 19.71
CA GLU A 286 14.40 -3.45 19.25
C GLU A 286 13.67 -4.55 18.47
N VAL A 287 12.34 -4.47 18.32
CA VAL A 287 11.52 -5.54 17.73
C VAL A 287 10.96 -5.10 16.39
N ALA A 288 11.11 -5.94 15.37
CA ALA A 288 10.60 -5.68 14.03
C ALA A 288 9.07 -5.83 13.99
N PRO A 289 8.33 -5.02 13.20
CA PRO A 289 6.87 -5.10 13.06
C PRO A 289 6.43 -6.27 12.17
N ASN A 290 7.09 -7.40 12.29
CA ASN A 290 6.92 -8.59 11.47
C ASN A 290 6.66 -9.80 12.36
N LEU A 291 6.04 -10.83 11.81
CA LEU A 291 5.86 -12.11 12.48
C LEU A 291 6.90 -13.12 11.99
N PRO A 292 7.38 -14.02 12.88
CA PRO A 292 8.24 -15.12 12.48
C PRO A 292 7.50 -16.12 11.59
N GLU A 293 8.25 -17.03 10.98
CA GLU A 293 7.64 -18.17 10.29
C GLU A 293 6.97 -19.13 11.27
N LEU A 294 5.80 -19.68 10.91
CA LEU A 294 5.15 -20.71 11.72
C LEU A 294 6.07 -21.94 11.88
N PRO A 295 6.25 -22.47 13.11
CA PRO A 295 7.06 -23.65 13.34
C PRO A 295 6.53 -24.85 12.56
N ARG A 296 7.43 -25.71 12.07
CA ARG A 296 7.03 -26.92 11.33
C ARG A 296 6.11 -27.83 12.15
N ARG A 297 6.34 -27.92 13.47
CA ARG A 297 5.48 -28.64 14.42
C ARG A 297 4.05 -28.09 14.40
N THR A 298 3.90 -26.77 14.49
CA THR A 298 2.59 -26.10 14.46
C THR A 298 1.84 -26.36 13.16
N LYS A 299 2.53 -26.28 12.00
CA LYS A 299 1.93 -26.61 10.70
C LYS A 299 1.36 -28.04 10.69
N ARG A 300 2.14 -29.02 11.17
CA ARG A 300 1.71 -30.42 11.28
C ARG A 300 0.54 -30.61 12.24
N LEU A 301 0.49 -29.88 13.36
CA LEU A 301 -0.63 -29.97 14.32
C LEU A 301 -1.93 -29.41 13.73
N LEU A 302 -1.86 -28.32 12.96
CA LEU A 302 -3.01 -27.76 12.24
C LEU A 302 -3.54 -28.74 11.20
N GLU A 303 -2.63 -29.33 10.40
CA GLU A 303 -2.96 -30.37 9.41
C GLU A 303 -3.58 -31.62 10.06
N ALA A 304 -2.99 -32.10 11.16
CA ALA A 304 -3.53 -33.24 11.91
C ALA A 304 -4.91 -32.97 12.52
N ALA A 305 -5.24 -31.70 12.79
CA ALA A 305 -6.55 -31.27 13.27
C ALA A 305 -7.58 -31.04 12.14
N GLY A 306 -7.22 -31.33 10.88
CA GLY A 306 -8.10 -31.21 9.72
C GLY A 306 -8.18 -29.79 9.12
N LEU A 307 -7.19 -28.93 9.37
CA LEU A 307 -7.03 -27.69 8.62
C LEU A 307 -6.08 -27.92 7.44
N GLU A 308 -6.44 -27.42 6.26
CA GLU A 308 -5.60 -27.53 5.08
C GLU A 308 -4.94 -26.18 4.76
N ASP A 309 -3.69 -26.23 4.30
CA ASP A 309 -3.04 -25.06 3.72
C ASP A 309 -3.65 -24.76 2.35
N VAL A 310 -4.46 -23.71 2.29
CA VAL A 310 -5.14 -23.25 1.07
C VAL A 310 -4.39 -22.08 0.40
N SER A 311 -3.15 -21.84 0.79
CA SER A 311 -2.34 -20.73 0.27
C SER A 311 -1.90 -20.98 -1.16
N SER A 312 -2.06 -19.98 -2.03
CA SER A 312 -1.47 -20.03 -3.37
C SER A 312 0.05 -19.81 -3.33
N ALA A 313 0.77 -20.29 -4.36
CA ALA A 313 2.23 -20.05 -4.50
C ALA A 313 2.60 -18.54 -4.56
N ARG A 314 1.66 -17.66 -4.92
CA ARG A 314 1.85 -16.21 -4.87
C ARG A 314 1.77 -15.69 -3.42
N GLU A 315 0.81 -16.18 -2.65
CA GLU A 315 0.60 -15.80 -1.26
C GLU A 315 1.77 -16.24 -0.38
N VAL A 316 2.25 -17.47 -0.54
CA VAL A 316 3.42 -17.98 0.19
C VAL A 316 4.66 -17.12 -0.07
N ARG A 317 4.91 -16.74 -1.33
CA ARG A 317 6.01 -15.82 -1.70
C ARG A 317 5.84 -14.43 -1.09
N SER A 318 4.61 -13.96 -0.92
CA SER A 318 4.32 -12.70 -0.21
C SER A 318 4.38 -12.83 1.33
N GLY A 319 4.65 -14.03 1.85
CA GLY A 319 4.73 -14.32 3.28
C GLY A 319 3.37 -14.53 3.96
N LEU A 320 2.33 -14.84 3.20
CA LEU A 320 0.99 -15.20 3.69
C LEU A 320 0.82 -16.72 3.68
N THR A 321 0.40 -17.26 4.81
CA THR A 321 -0.05 -18.66 4.95
C THR A 321 -1.47 -18.66 5.52
N ARG A 322 -2.38 -19.41 4.89
CA ARG A 322 -3.78 -19.54 5.30
C ARG A 322 -4.11 -21.02 5.46
N TYR A 323 -4.54 -21.38 6.66
CA TYR A 323 -5.09 -22.66 7.01
C TYR A 323 -6.61 -22.54 7.13
N ARG A 324 -7.37 -23.42 6.48
CA ARG A 324 -8.84 -23.45 6.56
C ARG A 324 -9.33 -24.87 6.70
N ARG A 325 -10.35 -25.07 7.54
CA ARG A 325 -11.09 -26.33 7.62
C ARG A 325 -11.99 -26.47 6.39
N GLN A 326 -11.89 -27.58 5.66
CA GLN A 326 -12.87 -27.86 4.62
C GLN A 326 -14.25 -28.01 5.29
N ALA A 327 -15.24 -27.25 4.79
CA ALA A 327 -16.62 -27.50 5.18
C ALA A 327 -16.98 -28.91 4.70
N VAL A 328 -17.34 -29.80 5.62
CA VAL A 328 -17.90 -31.11 5.24
C VAL A 328 -19.16 -30.80 4.41
N PRO A 329 -19.24 -31.22 3.13
CA PRO A 329 -20.42 -30.97 2.33
C PRO A 329 -21.63 -31.64 3.02
N ALA A 330 -22.73 -30.90 3.13
CA ALA A 330 -23.97 -31.32 3.80
C ALA A 330 -24.65 -32.56 3.17
N SER A 331 -24.06 -33.18 2.15
CA SER A 331 -24.52 -34.42 1.53
C SER A 331 -24.08 -35.70 2.25
N ALA A 332 -23.39 -35.61 3.40
CA ALA A 332 -22.86 -36.76 4.14
C ALA A 332 -23.59 -37.08 5.46
N THR A 333 -24.70 -36.41 5.76
CA THR A 333 -25.63 -36.82 6.82
C THR A 333 -26.91 -37.32 6.17
N GLY A 334 -26.85 -38.58 5.70
CA GLY A 334 -28.04 -39.36 5.35
C GLY A 334 -28.75 -39.88 6.59
#